data_AF-A0A9R0J0P3-F1
#
_entry.id   AF-A0A9R0J0P3-F1
#
_cell.length_a   1.000
_cell.length_b   1.000
_cell.length_c   1.000
_cell.angle_alpha   90.00
_cell.angle_beta   90.00
_cell.angle_gamma   90.00
#
_symmetry.space_group_name_H-M   'P 1'
#
loop_
_entity.id
_entity.type
_entity.pdbx_description
1 polymer ?
#
loop_
_entity_poly.entity_id
_entity_poly.type
_entity_poly.pdbx_seq_one_letter_code
_entity_poly.pdbx_strand_id
1 'polypeptide(L)'
;MSSVREISDASLKMLDLCGTTREFHLLIKQHLQDLQHTLRRAKIEEFDFDAHILVHNVYRKKLKKKVSKCLRNTKGFKSKYFTSDLSFLDHSLIVVVHVLREVRGATISTLESLLSLVILPTNIPRINSGQSSSFSSKLRRINCRRLLERCDSMDVVVASKRLEEVASAMEELEVELESIIRRLLRTRVLLLNILTN
;
A
#
# COMPACT_ATOMS: atom_id res chain seq x y z
N MET A 1 -7.48 31.81 12.49
CA MET A 1 -7.50 30.66 13.43
C MET A 1 -8.33 29.46 12.96
N SER A 2 -9.54 29.63 12.39
CA SER A 2 -10.36 28.50 11.91
C SER A 2 -9.66 27.63 10.86
N SER A 3 -9.00 28.24 9.86
CA SER A 3 -8.29 27.50 8.81
C SER A 3 -7.12 26.64 9.31
N VAL A 4 -6.36 27.14 10.30
CA VAL A 4 -5.22 26.39 10.89
C VAL A 4 -5.73 25.16 11.63
N ARG A 5 -6.85 25.29 12.35
CA ARG A 5 -7.49 24.17 13.06
C ARG A 5 -7.94 23.10 12.08
N GLU A 6 -8.62 23.49 11.01
CA GLU A 6 -9.10 22.54 10.01
C GLU A 6 -7.95 21.85 9.23
N ILE A 7 -6.86 22.57 8.95
CA ILE A 7 -5.64 21.98 8.35
C ILE A 7 -4.97 21.01 9.34
N SER A 8 -4.93 21.36 10.63
CA SER A 8 -4.44 20.46 11.69
C SER A 8 -5.29 19.18 11.77
N ASP A 9 -6.62 19.30 11.73
CA ASP A 9 -7.53 18.14 11.74
C ASP A 9 -7.38 17.29 10.46
N ALA A 10 -7.16 17.92 9.31
CA ALA A 10 -6.85 17.22 8.06
C ALA A 10 -5.52 16.46 8.18
N SER A 11 -4.49 17.05 8.79
CA SER A 11 -3.20 16.39 9.01
C SER A 11 -3.32 15.16 9.92
N LEU A 12 -4.14 15.23 10.97
CA LEU A 12 -4.39 14.10 11.88
C LEU A 12 -5.01 12.92 11.13
N LYS A 13 -6.08 13.19 10.39
CA LYS A 13 -6.76 12.16 9.60
C LYS A 13 -5.84 11.54 8.54
N MET A 14 -4.91 12.31 7.98
CA MET A 14 -3.88 11.78 7.09
C MET A 14 -2.91 10.85 7.82
N LEU A 15 -2.53 11.19 9.06
CA LEU A 15 -1.70 10.34 9.90
C LEU A 15 -2.40 9.01 10.23
N ASP A 16 -3.68 9.05 10.60
CA ASP A 16 -4.50 7.85 10.88
C ASP A 16 -4.58 6.94 9.65
N LEU A 17 -4.72 7.55 8.47
CA LEU A 17 -4.74 6.83 7.21
C LEU A 17 -3.38 6.20 6.87
N CYS A 18 -2.27 6.92 7.06
CA CYS A 18 -0.93 6.35 6.90
C CYS A 18 -0.69 5.20 7.89
N GLY A 19 -1.18 5.33 9.13
CA GLY A 19 -1.16 4.26 10.14
C GLY A 19 -1.92 3.01 9.66
N THR A 20 -3.15 3.19 9.17
CA THR A 20 -3.94 2.08 8.60
C THR A 20 -3.25 1.46 7.38
N THR A 21 -2.59 2.27 6.56
CA THR A 21 -1.82 1.79 5.39
C THR A 21 -0.63 0.94 5.82
N ARG A 22 0.06 1.34 6.90
CA ARG A 22 1.15 0.57 7.51
C ARG A 22 0.64 -0.78 8.06
N GLU A 23 -0.54 -0.83 8.67
CA GLU A 23 -1.14 -2.10 9.10
C GLU A 23 -1.38 -3.04 7.92
N PHE A 24 -1.93 -2.55 6.80
CA PHE A 24 -2.10 -3.36 5.60
C PHE A 24 -0.76 -3.81 5.00
N HIS A 25 0.24 -2.94 5.02
CA HIS A 25 1.58 -3.27 4.60
C HIS A 25 2.13 -4.47 5.40
N LEU A 26 2.06 -4.41 6.73
CA LEU A 26 2.51 -5.50 7.61
C LEU A 26 1.75 -6.81 7.37
N LEU A 27 0.42 -6.74 7.23
CA LEU A 27 -0.41 -7.91 6.93
C LEU A 27 -0.06 -8.57 5.59
N ILE A 28 0.27 -7.79 4.56
CA ILE A 28 0.68 -8.31 3.26
C ILE A 28 2.09 -8.91 3.37
N LYS A 29 3.00 -8.26 4.08
CA LYS A 29 4.38 -8.71 4.29
C LYS A 29 4.42 -10.07 4.97
N GLN A 30 3.69 -10.21 6.08
CA GLN A 30 3.56 -11.48 6.80
C GLN A 30 3.00 -12.59 5.91
N HIS A 31 1.95 -12.29 5.15
CA HIS A 31 1.37 -13.26 4.23
C HIS A 31 2.32 -13.69 3.10
N LEU A 32 3.17 -12.78 2.58
CA LEU A 32 4.20 -13.15 1.61
C LEU A 32 5.26 -14.06 2.23
N GLN A 33 5.66 -13.80 3.48
CA GLN A 33 6.58 -14.66 4.22
C GLN A 33 5.98 -16.07 4.41
N ASP A 34 4.72 -16.18 4.83
CA ASP A 34 4.02 -17.46 4.96
C ASP A 34 3.99 -18.25 3.64
N LEU A 35 3.80 -17.55 2.52
CA LEU A 35 3.86 -18.15 1.19
C LEU A 35 5.28 -18.65 0.85
N GLN A 36 6.31 -17.86 1.16
CA GLN A 36 7.70 -18.27 0.96
C GLN A 36 8.04 -19.52 1.79
N HIS A 37 7.60 -19.58 3.05
CA HIS A 37 7.78 -20.75 3.90
C HIS A 37 7.07 -21.97 3.35
N THR A 38 5.82 -21.81 2.89
CA THR A 38 5.02 -22.89 2.28
C THR A 38 5.72 -23.45 1.04
N LEU A 39 6.19 -22.59 0.13
CA LEU A 39 6.88 -23.01 -1.09
C LEU A 39 8.22 -23.68 -0.81
N ARG A 40 8.97 -23.22 0.20
CA ARG A 40 10.22 -23.88 0.62
C ARG A 40 9.98 -25.30 1.15
N ARG A 41 8.89 -25.52 1.90
CA ARG A 41 8.52 -26.84 2.40
C ARG A 41 8.03 -27.77 1.29
N ALA A 42 7.23 -27.25 0.37
CA ALA A 42 6.71 -28.02 -0.76
C ALA A 42 7.80 -28.54 -1.72
N LYS A 43 9.02 -27.98 -1.67
CA LYS A 43 10.18 -28.48 -2.43
C LYS A 43 10.76 -29.78 -1.86
N ILE A 44 10.46 -30.12 -0.60
CA ILE A 44 11.14 -31.19 0.16
C ILE A 44 10.22 -32.40 0.37
N GLU A 45 8.91 -32.21 0.44
CA GLU A 45 7.92 -33.24 0.84
C GLU A 45 6.75 -33.33 -0.15
N GLU A 46 6.02 -34.46 -0.14
CA GLU A 46 4.72 -34.60 -0.82
C GLU A 46 3.68 -33.72 -0.10
N PHE A 47 3.48 -32.52 -0.63
CA PHE A 47 2.78 -31.43 0.06
C PHE A 47 1.34 -31.27 -0.47
N ASP A 48 0.36 -31.17 0.43
CA ASP A 48 -1.04 -30.89 0.06
C ASP A 48 -1.19 -29.43 -0.40
N PHE A 49 -0.96 -29.23 -1.69
CA PHE A 49 -1.12 -27.93 -2.33
C PHE A 49 -2.56 -27.43 -2.21
N ASP A 50 -3.57 -28.27 -2.43
CA ASP A 50 -4.96 -27.83 -2.56
C ASP A 50 -5.50 -27.20 -1.26
N ALA A 51 -5.19 -27.78 -0.10
CA ALA A 51 -5.56 -27.18 1.18
C ALA A 51 -4.91 -25.80 1.41
N HIS A 52 -3.63 -25.66 1.09
CA HIS A 52 -2.89 -24.39 1.24
C HIS A 52 -3.38 -23.30 0.26
N ILE A 53 -3.73 -23.69 -0.96
CA ILE A 53 -4.33 -22.83 -1.98
C ILE A 53 -5.65 -22.24 -1.47
N LEU A 54 -6.49 -23.08 -0.86
CA LEU A 54 -7.77 -22.65 -0.29
C LEU A 54 -7.58 -21.63 0.83
N VAL A 55 -6.68 -21.90 1.79
CA VAL A 55 -6.37 -20.98 2.90
C VAL A 55 -5.87 -19.64 2.39
N HIS A 56 -4.93 -19.66 1.43
CA HIS A 56 -4.42 -18.45 0.78
C HIS A 56 -5.55 -17.64 0.13
N ASN A 57 -6.43 -18.30 -0.63
CA ASN A 57 -7.53 -17.64 -1.33
C ASN A 57 -8.52 -16.98 -0.37
N VAL A 58 -8.82 -17.62 0.77
CA VAL A 58 -9.70 -17.04 1.81
C VAL A 58 -9.06 -15.80 2.42
N TYR A 59 -7.79 -15.88 2.82
CA TYR A 59 -7.05 -14.73 3.38
C TYR A 59 -7.01 -13.57 2.39
N ARG A 60 -6.63 -13.85 1.14
CA ARG A 60 -6.55 -12.88 0.05
C ARG A 60 -7.89 -12.18 -0.20
N LYS A 61 -9.00 -12.91 -0.24
CA LYS A 61 -10.36 -12.33 -0.37
C LYS A 61 -10.69 -11.38 0.79
N LYS A 62 -10.37 -11.78 2.02
CA LYS A 62 -10.59 -10.96 3.23
C LYS A 62 -9.76 -9.68 3.18
N LEU A 63 -8.49 -9.78 2.81
CA LEU A 63 -7.58 -8.65 2.73
C LEU A 63 -7.97 -7.69 1.59
N LYS A 64 -8.33 -8.21 0.41
CA LYS A 64 -8.86 -7.43 -0.71
C LYS A 64 -10.06 -6.59 -0.28
N LYS A 65 -11.00 -7.20 0.45
CA LYS A 65 -12.22 -6.52 0.95
C LYS A 65 -11.85 -5.36 1.88
N LYS A 66 -10.91 -5.60 2.82
CA LYS A 66 -10.46 -4.57 3.76
C LYS A 66 -9.72 -3.42 3.07
N VAL A 67 -8.72 -3.71 2.23
CA VAL A 67 -7.95 -2.69 1.50
C VAL A 67 -8.85 -1.88 0.57
N SER A 68 -9.78 -2.54 -0.16
CA SER A 68 -10.75 -1.84 -1.01
C SER A 68 -11.68 -0.92 -0.23
N LYS A 69 -12.10 -1.33 0.98
CA LYS A 69 -12.91 -0.48 1.86
C LYS A 69 -12.13 0.75 2.31
N CYS A 70 -10.87 0.57 2.73
CA CYS A 70 -9.99 1.68 3.09
C CYS A 70 -9.83 2.66 1.92
N LEU A 71 -9.50 2.15 0.73
CA LEU A 71 -9.31 2.96 -0.47
C LEU A 71 -10.55 3.81 -0.82
N ARG A 72 -11.76 3.24 -0.70
CA ARG A 72 -13.01 4.00 -0.90
C ARG A 72 -13.18 5.12 0.12
N ASN A 73 -12.91 4.86 1.40
CA ASN A 73 -13.00 5.85 2.45
C ASN A 73 -12.01 7.01 2.21
N THR A 74 -10.78 6.68 1.80
CA THR A 74 -9.72 7.65 1.47
C THR A 74 -10.05 8.52 0.26
N LYS A 75 -10.63 7.94 -0.78
CA LYS A 75 -11.08 8.69 -1.97
C LYS A 75 -12.28 9.58 -1.61
N GLY A 76 -13.15 9.12 -0.72
CA GLY A 76 -14.29 9.87 -0.18
C GLY A 76 -13.94 10.97 0.82
N PHE A 77 -12.65 11.19 1.11
CA PHE A 77 -12.17 12.22 2.01
C PHE A 77 -12.44 13.63 1.44
N LYS A 78 -13.66 14.14 1.66
CA LYS A 78 -14.09 15.49 1.27
C LYS A 78 -13.67 16.48 2.35
N SER A 79 -12.41 16.92 2.32
CA SER A 79 -12.04 18.16 3.03
C SER A 79 -11.85 19.26 1.99
N LYS A 80 -12.44 20.44 2.26
CA LYS A 80 -12.40 21.62 1.37
C LYS A 80 -10.97 21.96 0.95
N TYR A 81 -9.98 21.71 1.80
CA TYR A 81 -8.58 22.01 1.50
C TYR A 81 -7.91 21.08 0.47
N PHE A 82 -8.49 19.91 0.18
CA PHE A 82 -7.95 19.03 -0.87
C PHE A 82 -8.53 19.31 -2.26
N THR A 83 -9.56 20.15 -2.37
CA THR A 83 -10.31 20.37 -3.61
C THR A 83 -10.58 21.84 -3.94
N SER A 84 -10.43 22.76 -2.98
CA SER A 84 -10.75 24.19 -3.17
C SER A 84 -9.52 25.04 -3.51
N ASP A 85 -9.80 26.24 -4.03
CA ASP A 85 -8.86 27.35 -4.14
C ASP A 85 -8.29 27.70 -2.76
N LEU A 86 -7.00 28.06 -2.73
CA LEU A 86 -6.23 28.35 -1.51
C LEU A 86 -5.87 29.84 -1.40
N SER A 87 -6.39 30.68 -2.29
CA SER A 87 -6.12 32.13 -2.39
C SER A 87 -6.34 32.93 -1.10
N PHE A 88 -7.15 32.42 -0.17
CA PHE A 88 -7.43 33.06 1.13
C PHE A 88 -6.52 32.59 2.28
N LEU A 89 -5.54 31.73 2.03
CA LEU A 89 -4.61 31.21 3.03
C LEU A 89 -3.28 31.97 3.02
N ASP A 90 -2.64 32.02 4.19
CA ASP A 90 -1.24 32.44 4.27
C ASP A 90 -0.33 31.46 3.50
N HIS A 91 0.76 31.98 2.93
CA HIS A 91 1.68 31.23 2.10
C HIS A 91 2.23 29.98 2.82
N SER A 92 2.52 30.09 4.12
CA SER A 92 2.98 28.97 4.94
C SER A 92 1.95 27.82 5.00
N LEU A 93 0.66 28.17 5.10
CA LEU A 93 -0.44 27.21 5.16
C LEU A 93 -0.74 26.60 3.78
N ILE A 94 -0.56 27.37 2.70
CA ILE A 94 -0.67 26.86 1.33
C ILE A 94 0.32 25.72 1.10
N VAL A 95 1.57 25.91 1.52
CA VAL A 95 2.62 24.88 1.43
C VAL A 95 2.21 23.62 2.21
N VAL A 96 1.71 23.78 3.44
CA VAL A 96 1.23 22.65 4.25
C VAL A 96 0.09 21.91 3.55
N VAL A 97 -0.89 22.61 3.00
CA VAL A 97 -2.00 21.99 2.27
C VAL A 97 -1.50 21.23 1.04
N HIS A 98 -0.53 21.76 0.30
CA HIS A 98 0.11 21.07 -0.83
C HIS A 98 0.78 19.77 -0.39
N VAL A 99 1.58 19.80 0.68
CA VAL A 99 2.22 18.61 1.25
C VAL A 99 1.16 17.57 1.66
N LEU A 100 0.07 17.99 2.31
CA LEU A 100 -1.02 17.07 2.67
C LEU A 100 -1.68 16.44 1.42
N ARG A 101 -1.84 17.19 0.32
CA ARG A 101 -2.36 16.67 -0.96
C ARG A 101 -1.42 15.64 -1.56
N GLU A 102 -0.11 15.90 -1.59
CA GLU A 102 0.88 14.94 -2.08
C GLU A 102 0.89 13.66 -1.24
N VAL A 103 0.89 13.79 0.09
CA VAL A 103 0.83 12.66 1.01
C VAL A 103 -0.44 11.83 0.79
N ARG A 104 -1.57 12.48 0.53
CA ARG A 104 -2.82 11.79 0.17
C ARG A 104 -2.67 11.01 -1.13
N GLY A 105 -2.11 11.62 -2.17
CA GLY A 105 -1.85 10.97 -3.45
C GLY A 105 -0.93 9.76 -3.31
N ALA A 106 0.17 9.91 -2.57
CA ALA A 106 1.11 8.84 -2.27
C ALA A 106 0.42 7.70 -1.52
N THR A 107 -0.33 8.00 -0.46
CA THR A 107 -1.02 6.98 0.35
C THR A 107 -2.09 6.22 -0.47
N ILE A 108 -2.83 6.91 -1.34
CA ILE A 108 -3.76 6.26 -2.28
C ILE A 108 -2.99 5.33 -3.22
N SER A 109 -1.89 5.81 -3.80
CA SER A 109 -1.06 5.03 -4.72
C SER A 109 -0.48 3.78 -4.04
N THR A 110 -0.06 3.91 -2.78
CA THR A 110 0.39 2.80 -1.95
C THR A 110 -0.73 1.78 -1.74
N LEU A 111 -1.91 2.22 -1.30
CA LEU A 111 -3.06 1.33 -1.09
C LEU A 111 -3.50 0.63 -2.38
N GLU A 112 -3.46 1.31 -3.52
CA GLU A 112 -3.74 0.71 -4.83
C GLU A 112 -2.69 -0.33 -5.21
N SER A 113 -1.42 -0.09 -4.91
CA SER A 113 -0.34 -1.02 -5.18
C SER A 113 -0.45 -2.26 -4.28
N LEU A 114 -0.72 -2.08 -2.99
CA LEU A 114 -1.03 -3.16 -2.05
C LEU A 114 -2.28 -3.94 -2.50
N LEU A 115 -3.32 -3.25 -2.94
CA LEU A 115 -4.52 -3.88 -3.48
C LEU A 115 -4.19 -4.71 -4.72
N SER A 116 -3.36 -4.20 -5.63
CA SER A 116 -2.91 -4.92 -6.83
C SER A 116 -2.18 -6.21 -6.47
N LEU A 117 -1.30 -6.17 -5.46
CA LEU A 117 -0.63 -7.37 -4.95
C LEU A 117 -1.62 -8.41 -4.43
N VAL A 118 -2.67 -7.96 -3.74
CA VAL A 118 -3.71 -8.85 -3.19
C VAL A 118 -4.73 -9.26 -4.24
N ILE A 119 -4.95 -8.50 -5.32
CA ILE A 119 -5.97 -8.77 -6.34
C ILE A 119 -5.50 -9.75 -7.41
N LEU A 120 -4.20 -9.93 -7.64
CA LEU A 120 -3.70 -10.57 -8.87
C LEU A 120 -4.39 -11.90 -9.26
N PRO A 121 -5.19 -11.93 -10.34
CA PRO A 121 -5.95 -13.11 -10.79
C PRO A 121 -5.07 -14.31 -11.13
N THR A 122 -5.60 -15.51 -10.89
CA THR A 122 -5.03 -16.82 -11.25
C THR A 122 -5.09 -17.11 -12.76
N ASN A 123 -5.75 -16.29 -13.59
CA ASN A 123 -5.84 -16.49 -15.04
C ASN A 123 -5.37 -15.25 -15.83
N ILE A 124 -4.55 -15.48 -16.86
CA ILE A 124 -3.99 -14.45 -17.76
C ILE A 124 -4.82 -14.30 -19.02
N PRO A 125 -5.01 -13.05 -19.49
CA PRO A 125 -4.78 -12.69 -20.89
C PRO A 125 -3.43 -11.96 -21.01
N ARG A 126 -2.58 -12.42 -21.93
CA ARG A 126 -1.26 -11.82 -22.21
C ARG A 126 -1.49 -10.40 -22.70
N ILE A 127 -0.85 -9.40 -22.10
CA ILE A 127 -0.74 -8.07 -22.73
C ILE A 127 0.71 -7.59 -22.69
N ASN A 128 1.09 -7.06 -23.85
CA ASN A 128 2.41 -6.67 -24.29
C ASN A 128 2.97 -5.44 -23.56
N SER A 129 4.29 -5.34 -23.65
CA SER A 129 5.18 -4.28 -23.20
C SER A 129 4.67 -2.85 -23.41
N GLY A 130 4.68 -2.05 -22.33
CA GLY A 130 4.44 -0.60 -22.37
C GLY A 130 4.75 0.06 -21.01
N GLN A 131 5.81 0.86 -21.01
CA GLN A 131 6.42 1.74 -20.00
C GLN A 131 5.59 2.21 -18.77
N SER A 132 6.22 2.18 -17.60
CA SER A 132 6.32 3.27 -16.61
C SER A 132 7.33 2.83 -15.52
N SER A 133 8.06 3.74 -14.90
CA SER A 133 9.09 3.47 -13.87
C SER A 133 8.62 3.76 -12.43
N SER A 134 7.30 3.88 -12.20
CA SER A 134 6.80 4.14 -10.84
C SER A 134 6.82 2.88 -9.97
N PHE A 135 6.85 3.02 -8.64
CA PHE A 135 6.70 1.92 -7.68
C PHE A 135 5.47 1.02 -7.97
N SER A 136 4.35 1.63 -8.35
CA SER A 136 3.13 0.93 -8.78
C SER A 136 3.29 0.17 -10.10
N SER A 137 4.32 0.44 -10.90
CA SER A 137 4.70 -0.35 -12.09
C SER A 137 5.65 -1.49 -11.74
N LYS A 138 6.51 -1.33 -10.71
CA LYS A 138 7.37 -2.41 -10.19
C LYS A 138 6.48 -3.49 -9.59
N LEU A 139 5.58 -3.13 -8.66
CA LEU A 139 4.64 -4.09 -8.06
C LEU A 139 3.65 -4.70 -9.06
N ARG A 140 3.26 -3.94 -10.10
CA ARG A 140 2.34 -4.43 -11.17
C ARG A 140 3.04 -5.33 -12.19
N ARG A 141 4.36 -5.20 -12.36
CA ARG A 141 5.20 -6.14 -13.15
C ARG A 141 5.39 -7.48 -12.45
N ILE A 142 5.20 -7.55 -11.14
CA ILE A 142 5.41 -8.79 -10.36
C ILE A 142 4.14 -9.65 -10.34
N ASN A 143 3.87 -10.28 -11.49
CA ASN A 143 2.76 -11.22 -11.72
C ASN A 143 2.87 -12.55 -10.93
N CYS A 144 2.56 -12.65 -9.64
CA CYS A 144 2.48 -13.90 -8.83
C CYS A 144 1.63 -15.10 -9.37
N ARG A 145 1.30 -15.16 -10.67
CA ARG A 145 0.57 -16.23 -11.39
C ARG A 145 1.07 -17.66 -11.12
N ARG A 146 2.38 -17.87 -11.03
CA ARG A 146 2.95 -19.23 -10.97
C ARG A 146 3.24 -19.73 -9.55
N LEU A 147 2.84 -19.01 -8.50
CA LEU A 147 3.15 -19.43 -7.13
C LEU A 147 2.33 -20.64 -6.67
N LEU A 148 1.24 -20.97 -7.39
CA LEU A 148 0.11 -21.63 -6.77
C LEU A 148 -0.69 -22.54 -7.72
N GLU A 149 -0.28 -22.67 -8.97
CA GLU A 149 -0.73 -23.77 -9.83
C GLU A 149 0.37 -24.81 -9.83
N ARG A 150 0.00 -26.08 -9.59
CA ARG A 150 0.83 -27.30 -9.59
C ARG A 150 2.19 -27.05 -10.26
N CYS A 151 3.17 -26.69 -9.43
CA CYS A 151 4.48 -26.32 -9.92
C CYS A 151 5.29 -27.59 -10.11
N ASP A 152 5.84 -27.80 -11.31
CA ASP A 152 7.05 -28.60 -11.42
C ASP A 152 8.18 -27.90 -10.64
N SER A 153 9.26 -28.62 -10.32
CA SER A 153 10.41 -28.09 -9.55
C SER A 153 10.93 -26.74 -10.09
N MET A 154 10.85 -26.53 -11.41
CA MET A 154 11.23 -25.28 -12.07
C MET A 154 10.28 -24.11 -11.79
N ASP A 155 8.97 -24.36 -11.67
CA ASP A 155 7.98 -23.32 -11.37
C ASP A 155 8.06 -22.88 -9.90
N VAL A 156 8.44 -23.75 -8.97
CA VAL A 156 8.69 -23.39 -7.55
C VAL A 156 9.88 -22.44 -7.41
N VAL A 157 10.93 -22.63 -8.21
CA VAL A 157 12.12 -21.74 -8.20
C VAL A 157 11.77 -20.36 -8.74
N VAL A 158 11.06 -20.30 -9.87
CA VAL A 158 10.57 -19.04 -10.45
C VAL A 158 9.62 -18.34 -9.48
N ALA A 159 8.76 -19.10 -8.80
CA ALA A 159 7.85 -18.60 -7.80
C ALA A 159 8.57 -17.93 -6.61
N SER A 160 9.55 -18.64 -6.05
CA SER A 160 10.33 -18.18 -4.90
C SER A 160 11.09 -16.89 -5.20
N LYS A 161 11.77 -16.81 -6.37
CA LYS A 161 12.49 -15.60 -6.80
C LYS A 161 11.59 -14.38 -6.89
N ARG A 162 10.35 -14.57 -7.34
CA ARG A 162 9.41 -13.47 -7.55
C ARG A 162 8.79 -12.99 -6.24
N LEU A 163 8.56 -13.89 -5.30
CA LEU A 163 8.19 -13.49 -3.94
C LEU A 163 9.29 -12.67 -3.27
N GLU A 164 10.55 -13.01 -3.52
CA GLU A 164 11.70 -12.22 -3.04
C GLU A 164 11.72 -10.81 -3.66
N GLU A 165 11.49 -10.69 -4.98
CA GLU A 165 11.34 -9.38 -5.64
C GLU A 165 10.19 -8.53 -5.04
N VAL A 166 9.04 -9.15 -4.73
CA VAL A 166 7.95 -8.43 -4.03
C VAL A 166 8.37 -8.02 -2.63
N ALA A 167 9.03 -8.91 -1.88
CA ALA A 167 9.44 -8.64 -0.51
C ALA A 167 10.40 -7.45 -0.45
N SER A 168 11.41 -7.38 -1.33
CA SER A 168 12.32 -6.23 -1.42
C SER A 168 11.59 -4.94 -1.80
N ALA A 169 10.66 -4.99 -2.76
CA ALA A 169 9.85 -3.83 -3.11
C ALA A 169 8.96 -3.37 -1.93
N MET A 170 8.49 -4.30 -1.10
CA MET A 170 7.76 -3.95 0.12
C MET A 170 8.67 -3.26 1.14
N GLU A 171 9.92 -3.69 1.31
CA GLU A 171 10.85 -2.99 2.19
C GLU A 171 11.13 -1.54 1.73
N GLU A 172 11.31 -1.32 0.43
CA GLU A 172 11.42 0.05 -0.14
C GLU A 172 10.20 0.92 0.24
N LEU A 173 9.00 0.36 0.11
CA LEU A 173 7.75 1.05 0.44
C LEU A 173 7.61 1.38 1.93
N GLU A 174 8.06 0.48 2.79
CA GLU A 174 8.02 0.68 4.25
C GLU A 174 8.82 1.93 4.62
N VAL A 175 10.02 2.09 4.06
CA VAL A 175 10.89 3.26 4.27
C VAL A 175 10.21 4.56 3.79
N GLU A 176 9.61 4.54 2.60
CA GLU A 176 8.89 5.69 2.06
C GLU A 176 7.69 6.09 2.95
N LEU A 177 6.90 5.10 3.39
CA LEU A 177 5.74 5.33 4.24
C LEU A 177 6.13 5.88 5.61
N GLU A 178 7.19 5.36 6.22
CA GLU A 178 7.72 5.89 7.48
C GLU A 178 8.20 7.34 7.35
N SER A 179 8.89 7.66 6.25
CA SER A 179 9.34 9.01 5.97
C SER A 179 8.17 10.00 5.89
N ILE A 180 7.08 9.60 5.22
CA ILE A 180 5.83 10.35 5.14
C ILE A 180 5.23 10.56 6.54
N ILE A 181 5.12 9.50 7.34
CA ILE A 181 4.57 9.56 8.71
C ILE A 181 5.39 10.53 9.57
N ARG A 182 6.72 10.45 9.53
CA ARG A 182 7.62 11.36 10.28
C ARG A 182 7.42 12.82 9.87
N ARG A 183 7.28 13.09 8.56
CA ARG A 183 7.02 14.45 8.04
C ARG A 183 5.67 14.97 8.49
N LEU A 184 4.61 14.17 8.43
CA LEU A 184 3.28 14.54 8.92
C LEU A 184 3.27 14.89 10.41
N LEU A 185 3.94 14.10 11.24
CA LEU A 185 4.07 14.37 12.67
C LEU A 185 4.70 15.73 12.94
N ARG A 186 5.80 16.05 12.24
CA ARG A 186 6.47 17.36 12.35
C ARG A 186 5.53 18.50 11.95
N THR A 187 4.86 18.38 10.81
CA THR A 187 3.88 19.37 10.35
C THR A 187 2.77 19.58 11.38
N ARG A 188 2.27 18.51 11.99
CA ARG A 188 1.24 18.60 13.02
C ARG A 188 1.71 19.34 14.26
N VAL A 189 2.92 19.06 14.75
CA VAL A 189 3.51 19.80 15.89
C VAL A 189 3.57 21.29 15.59
N LEU A 190 4.03 21.68 14.40
CA LEU A 190 4.08 23.09 13.99
C LEU A 190 2.69 23.75 13.97
N LEU A 191 1.69 23.07 13.41
CA LEU A 191 0.31 23.57 13.38
C LEU A 191 -0.28 23.71 14.79
N LEU A 192 -0.01 22.77 15.69
CA LEU A 192 -0.46 22.83 17.07
C LEU A 192 0.20 23.97 17.83
N ASN A 193 1.49 24.23 17.60
CA ASN A 193 2.19 25.38 18.19
C ASN A 193 1.57 26.71 17.74
N ILE A 194 1.16 26.82 16.47
CA ILE A 194 0.46 28.03 15.96
C ILE A 194 -0.93 28.20 16.58
N LEU A 195 -1.60 27.10 16.94
CA LEU A 195 -2.94 27.13 17.56
C LEU A 195 -2.91 27.39 19.07
N THR A 196 -1.75 27.23 19.70
CA THR A 196 -1.57 27.32 21.16
C THR A 196 -0.85 28.59 21.60
N ASN A 197 -0.15 29.27 20.69
CA ASN A 197 0.32 30.65 20.83
C ASN A 197 -0.74 31.65 20.36
#